data_AF-A0A1X7SK16-F1
#
_entry.id   AF-A0A1X7SK16-F1
#
_cell.length_a   1.000
_cell.length_b   1.000
_cell.length_c   1.000
_cell.angle_alpha   90.00
_cell.angle_beta   90.00
_cell.angle_gamma   90.00
#
_symmetry.space_group_name_H-M   'P 1'
#
loop_
_entity.id
_entity.type
_entity.pdbx_description
1 polymer ?
#
loop_
_entity_poly.entity_id
_entity_poly.type
_entity_poly.pdbx_seq_one_letter_code
_entity_poly.pdbx_strand_id
1 'polypeptide(L)'
;EIEKLKANITMLTEEKSELEEKNENSTEENEKLKAKVVDSETYIATLTEEKTLTNEELKQLNIVIAKLTKEKLQLKEELQSMKDISTDTKSIQCDYWTKAELPFDGMVTLGKKVCLYNAKSSHELELDECGLSLSLPDGLFSPADSTVYEAAAQGLWGGDFEFPGGTHLISSVCYISVSPTVPELDKPVTVELVHCAHLSSESQSEYLSFVVAEVQPGKQCGPFKFELLPGGSFSAESQTGTIELKSFSLVAIVMAVGGASIAAGLAAGLVAGAATAVAGGVVGVAATA
;
A
#
# COMPACT_ATOMS: atom_id res chain seq x y z
N GLU A 1 -36.74 86.37 78.87
CA GLU A 1 -36.99 85.94 77.47
C GLU A 1 -35.72 85.96 76.60
N ILE A 2 -34.88 86.99 76.66
CA ILE A 2 -33.69 87.15 75.79
C ILE A 2 -32.65 86.02 75.93
N GLU A 3 -32.33 85.54 77.15
CA GLU A 3 -31.38 84.43 77.33
C GLU A 3 -31.85 83.11 76.69
N LYS A 4 -33.14 82.82 76.77
CA LYS A 4 -33.74 81.60 76.21
C LYS A 4 -33.69 81.62 74.67
N LEU A 5 -33.89 82.80 74.08
CA LEU A 5 -33.72 83.03 72.64
C LEU A 5 -32.27 82.84 72.20
N LYS A 6 -31.30 83.32 72.98
CA LYS A 6 -29.87 83.16 72.67
C LYS A 6 -29.42 81.69 72.70
N ALA A 7 -29.88 80.91 73.68
CA ALA A 7 -29.62 79.48 73.75
C ALA A 7 -30.21 78.71 72.54
N ASN A 8 -31.45 79.04 72.14
CA ASN A 8 -32.07 78.42 70.97
C ASN A 8 -31.33 78.76 69.66
N ILE A 9 -30.83 79.99 69.51
CA ILE A 9 -30.04 80.40 68.34
C ILE A 9 -28.72 79.63 68.28
N THR A 10 -28.01 79.49 69.41
CA THR A 10 -26.77 78.69 69.47
C THR A 10 -27.02 77.25 69.08
N MET A 11 -28.05 76.62 69.68
CA MET A 11 -28.42 75.22 69.39
C MET A 11 -28.79 75.00 67.92
N LEU A 12 -29.58 75.91 67.32
CA LEU A 12 -29.92 75.84 65.89
C LEU A 12 -28.71 76.03 64.97
N THR A 13 -27.69 76.77 65.42
CA THR A 13 -26.46 76.99 64.63
C THR A 13 -25.57 75.76 64.64
N GLU A 14 -25.44 75.09 65.79
CA GLU A 14 -24.75 73.79 65.89
C GLU A 14 -25.48 72.72 65.07
N GLU A 15 -26.81 72.60 65.21
CA GLU A 15 -27.62 71.63 64.46
C GLU A 15 -27.52 71.85 62.94
N LYS A 16 -27.47 73.12 62.48
CA LYS A 16 -27.25 73.45 61.07
C LYS A 16 -25.85 73.03 60.60
N SER A 17 -24.82 73.24 61.40
CA SER A 17 -23.44 72.85 61.07
C SER A 17 -23.31 71.33 60.94
N GLU A 18 -23.91 70.57 61.86
CA GLU A 18 -23.92 69.10 61.81
C GLU A 18 -24.67 68.57 60.57
N LEU A 19 -25.78 69.23 60.19
CA LEU A 19 -26.53 68.91 58.98
C LEU A 19 -25.73 69.18 57.70
N GLU A 20 -24.97 70.27 57.66
CA GLU A 20 -24.15 70.66 56.51
C GLU A 20 -22.99 69.68 56.31
N GLU A 21 -22.29 69.30 57.38
CA GLU A 21 -21.23 68.28 57.35
C GLU A 21 -21.76 66.91 56.91
N LYS A 22 -22.92 66.49 57.44
CA LYS A 22 -23.56 65.23 57.04
C LYS A 22 -23.97 65.21 55.57
N ASN A 23 -24.44 66.35 55.07
CA ASN A 23 -24.84 66.49 53.67
C ASN A 23 -23.62 66.44 52.72
N GLU A 24 -22.50 67.04 53.13
CA GLU A 24 -21.26 67.01 52.36
C GLU A 24 -20.68 65.59 52.28
N ASN A 25 -20.61 64.88 53.42
CA ASN A 25 -20.18 63.47 53.45
C ASN A 25 -21.09 62.56 52.60
N SER A 26 -22.41 62.76 52.66
CA SER A 26 -23.35 62.02 51.82
C SER A 26 -23.17 62.30 50.32
N THR A 27 -22.72 63.51 49.97
CA THR A 27 -22.48 63.89 48.57
C THR A 27 -21.21 63.20 48.05
N GLU A 28 -20.14 63.17 48.85
CA GLU A 28 -18.90 62.45 48.52
C GLU A 28 -19.12 60.93 48.38
N GLU A 29 -19.90 60.33 49.27
CA GLU A 29 -20.23 58.90 49.20
C GLU A 29 -21.04 58.54 47.94
N ASN A 30 -21.96 59.42 47.52
CA ASN A 30 -22.75 59.26 46.29
C ASN A 30 -21.88 59.33 45.02
N GLU A 31 -20.93 60.27 44.94
CA GLU A 31 -19.99 60.33 43.80
C GLU A 31 -19.09 59.08 43.74
N LYS A 32 -18.64 58.59 44.90
CA LYS A 32 -17.85 57.34 44.97
C LYS A 32 -18.66 56.12 44.57
N LEU A 33 -19.95 56.05 44.93
CA LEU A 33 -20.85 54.99 44.49
C LEU A 33 -21.09 55.06 42.99
N LYS A 34 -21.29 56.25 42.43
CA LYS A 34 -21.50 56.47 41.00
C LYS A 34 -20.30 55.99 40.16
N ALA A 35 -19.07 56.28 40.59
CA ALA A 35 -17.87 55.75 39.94
C ALA A 35 -17.82 54.21 39.92
N LYS A 36 -18.15 53.57 41.06
CA LYS A 36 -18.20 52.09 41.15
C LYS A 36 -19.30 51.47 40.29
N VAL A 37 -20.43 52.15 40.12
CA VAL A 37 -21.51 51.70 39.24
C VAL A 37 -21.04 51.70 37.79
N VAL A 38 -20.36 52.76 37.34
CA VAL A 38 -19.80 52.84 35.98
C VAL A 38 -18.77 51.74 35.70
N ASP A 39 -17.88 51.45 36.65
CA ASP A 39 -16.92 50.33 36.52
C ASP A 39 -17.63 48.97 36.41
N SER A 40 -18.68 48.78 37.23
CA SER A 40 -19.47 47.54 37.22
C SER A 40 -20.24 47.36 35.92
N GLU A 41 -20.83 48.43 35.37
CA GLU A 41 -21.50 48.42 34.06
C GLU A 41 -20.54 48.07 32.93
N THR A 42 -19.31 48.61 32.98
CA THR A 42 -18.25 48.30 32.01
C THR A 42 -17.86 46.82 32.08
N TYR A 43 -17.70 46.26 33.28
CA TYR A 43 -17.39 44.85 33.48
C TYR A 43 -18.53 43.92 32.99
N ILE A 44 -19.79 44.31 33.17
CA ILE A 44 -20.93 43.54 32.65
C ILE A 44 -20.94 43.53 31.11
N ALA A 45 -20.59 44.64 30.47
CA ALA A 45 -20.51 44.74 29.02
C ALA A 45 -19.44 43.79 28.44
N THR A 46 -18.22 43.79 29.02
CA THR A 46 -17.14 42.90 28.56
C THR A 46 -17.48 41.42 28.75
N LEU A 47 -18.08 41.05 29.89
CA LEU A 47 -18.54 39.68 30.12
C LEU A 47 -19.63 39.25 29.12
N THR A 48 -20.47 40.19 28.71
CA THR A 48 -21.55 39.91 27.75
C THR A 48 -20.98 39.67 26.36
N GLU A 49 -19.98 40.45 25.93
CA GLU A 49 -19.27 40.24 24.65
C GLU A 49 -18.48 38.92 24.61
N GLU A 50 -17.78 38.57 25.70
CA GLU A 50 -17.06 37.29 25.78
C GLU A 50 -18.02 36.09 25.67
N LYS A 51 -19.20 36.20 26.30
CA LYS A 51 -20.25 35.18 26.24
C LYS A 51 -20.88 35.04 24.86
N THR A 52 -21.01 36.11 24.08
CA THR A 52 -21.54 36.02 22.71
C THR A 52 -20.55 35.38 21.75
N LEU A 53 -19.25 35.70 21.89
CA LEU A 53 -18.18 35.13 21.07
C LEU A 53 -18.03 33.61 21.30
N THR A 54 -17.96 33.18 22.56
CA THR A 54 -17.86 31.75 22.92
C THR A 54 -19.07 30.92 22.46
N ASN A 55 -20.28 31.51 22.47
CA ASN A 55 -21.48 30.84 21.97
C ASN A 55 -21.43 30.62 20.45
N GLU A 56 -20.84 31.55 19.70
CA GLU A 56 -20.67 31.40 18.25
C GLU A 56 -19.61 30.34 17.91
N GLU A 57 -18.50 30.29 18.66
CA GLU A 57 -17.49 29.23 18.54
C GLU A 57 -18.09 27.83 18.81
N LEU A 58 -18.96 27.71 19.83
CA LEU A 58 -19.67 26.46 20.12
C LEU A 58 -20.59 26.02 18.97
N LYS A 59 -21.24 26.94 18.26
CA LYS A 59 -22.04 26.60 17.07
C LYS A 59 -21.16 26.07 15.95
N GLN A 60 -20.02 26.71 15.68
CA GLN A 60 -19.10 26.25 14.63
C GLN A 60 -18.53 24.86 14.96
N LEU A 61 -18.13 24.64 16.21
CA LEU A 61 -17.62 23.33 16.67
C LEU A 61 -18.65 22.22 16.46
N ASN A 62 -19.93 22.47 16.76
CA ASN A 62 -21.02 21.51 16.56
C ASN A 62 -21.20 21.13 15.07
N ILE A 63 -21.07 22.09 14.15
CA ILE A 63 -21.15 21.83 12.70
C ILE A 63 -19.99 20.92 12.25
N VAL A 64 -18.77 21.17 12.74
CA VAL A 64 -17.59 20.36 12.42
C VAL A 64 -17.75 18.94 12.96
N ILE A 65 -18.23 18.78 14.21
CA ILE A 65 -18.50 17.47 14.81
C ILE A 65 -19.53 16.69 13.98
N ALA A 66 -20.60 17.34 13.53
CA ALA A 66 -21.61 16.69 12.68
C ALA A 66 -21.02 16.20 11.34
N LYS A 67 -20.16 17.02 10.71
CA LYS A 67 -19.47 16.65 9.46
C LYS A 67 -18.51 15.47 9.65
N LEU A 68 -17.66 15.52 10.68
CA LEU A 68 -16.75 14.42 11.04
C LEU A 68 -17.51 13.13 11.39
N THR A 69 -18.64 13.25 12.07
CA THR A 69 -19.47 12.08 12.42
C THR A 69 -20.05 11.43 11.16
N LYS A 70 -20.48 12.23 10.17
CA LYS A 70 -20.97 11.73 8.88
C LYS A 70 -19.86 11.02 8.09
N GLU A 71 -18.68 11.62 7.98
CA GLU A 71 -17.52 11.01 7.29
C GLU A 71 -17.08 9.72 7.99
N LYS A 72 -17.06 9.70 9.33
CA LYS A 72 -16.75 8.50 10.12
C LYS A 72 -17.76 7.37 9.90
N LEU A 73 -19.05 7.69 9.74
CA LEU A 73 -20.08 6.70 9.43
C LEU A 73 -19.91 6.14 8.00
N GLN A 74 -19.63 7.00 7.02
CA GLN A 74 -19.36 6.58 5.64
C GLN A 74 -18.14 5.64 5.56
N LEU A 75 -17.02 6.01 6.19
CA LEU A 75 -15.83 5.17 6.24
C LEU A 75 -16.09 3.84 6.96
N LYS A 76 -16.91 3.83 8.02
CA LYS A 76 -17.28 2.60 8.72
C LYS A 76 -18.13 1.68 7.84
N GLU A 77 -19.04 2.24 7.03
CA GLU A 77 -19.87 1.49 6.10
C GLU A 77 -19.03 0.91 4.94
N GLU A 78 -18.07 1.65 4.41
CA GLU A 78 -17.09 1.14 3.43
C GLU A 78 -16.17 0.05 4.01
N LEU A 79 -15.72 0.22 5.26
CA LEU A 79 -14.91 -0.81 5.93
C LEU A 79 -15.74 -2.08 6.19
N GLN A 80 -17.02 -1.92 6.54
CA GLN A 80 -17.93 -3.04 6.78
C GLN A 80 -18.27 -3.74 5.46
N SER A 81 -18.48 -3.02 4.36
CA SER A 81 -18.72 -3.63 3.04
C SER A 81 -17.49 -4.40 2.54
N MET A 82 -16.27 -3.91 2.77
CA MET A 82 -15.05 -4.68 2.51
C MET A 82 -14.94 -5.93 3.41
N LYS A 83 -15.36 -5.83 4.68
CA LYS A 83 -15.32 -6.95 5.62
C LYS A 83 -16.37 -8.01 5.32
N ASP A 84 -17.55 -7.64 4.86
CA ASP A 84 -18.61 -8.58 4.54
C ASP A 84 -18.29 -9.37 3.26
N ILE A 85 -17.55 -8.77 2.31
CA ILE A 85 -16.90 -9.51 1.20
C ILE A 85 -15.90 -10.52 1.76
N SER A 86 -15.14 -10.17 2.80
CA SER A 86 -14.21 -11.08 3.48
C SER A 86 -14.91 -12.20 4.26
N THR A 87 -16.14 -12.05 4.76
CA THR A 87 -16.79 -13.14 5.53
C THR A 87 -17.44 -14.23 4.67
N ASP A 88 -17.68 -13.97 3.38
CA ASP A 88 -18.03 -15.02 2.41
C ASP A 88 -16.79 -15.66 1.76
N THR A 89 -15.57 -15.30 2.19
CA THR A 89 -14.30 -15.93 1.75
C THR A 89 -13.99 -17.27 2.42
N LYS A 90 -15.01 -18.02 2.88
CA LYS A 90 -14.79 -19.42 3.25
C LYS A 90 -14.43 -20.30 2.04
N SER A 91 -14.49 -19.77 0.83
CA SER A 91 -14.18 -20.45 -0.44
C SER A 91 -13.09 -19.78 -1.28
N ILE A 92 -12.41 -18.74 -0.80
CA ILE A 92 -11.37 -18.02 -1.57
C ILE A 92 -10.11 -17.91 -0.71
N GLN A 93 -9.70 -19.06 -0.20
CA GLN A 93 -8.35 -19.31 0.25
C GLN A 93 -7.78 -20.18 -0.85
N CYS A 94 -6.67 -19.81 -1.50
CA CYS A 94 -6.02 -20.60 -2.56
C CYS A 94 -6.30 -22.09 -2.33
N ASP A 95 -7.15 -22.71 -3.15
CA ASP A 95 -7.47 -24.14 -3.01
C ASP A 95 -6.17 -24.96 -3.03
N TYR A 96 -5.12 -24.40 -3.64
CA TYR A 96 -3.77 -24.93 -3.71
C TYR A 96 -3.01 -24.93 -2.38
N TRP A 97 -3.27 -24.01 -1.44
CA TRP A 97 -2.53 -23.90 -0.16
C TRP A 97 -3.20 -24.64 0.99
N THR A 98 -4.53 -24.85 0.95
CA THR A 98 -5.29 -25.44 2.07
C THR A 98 -5.74 -26.89 1.86
N LYS A 99 -5.79 -27.40 0.61
CA LYS A 99 -6.18 -28.80 0.33
C LYS A 99 -5.07 -29.68 -0.20
N ALA A 100 -4.07 -29.12 -0.87
CA ALA A 100 -2.85 -29.84 -1.24
C ALA A 100 -1.76 -29.42 -0.26
N GLU A 101 -1.17 -30.38 0.45
CA GLU A 101 0.20 -30.19 0.92
C GLU A 101 1.00 -29.83 -0.32
N LEU A 102 1.38 -28.55 -0.48
CA LEU A 102 2.27 -28.15 -1.56
C LEU A 102 3.44 -29.13 -1.56
N PRO A 103 4.00 -29.50 -2.72
CA PRO A 103 5.11 -30.46 -2.80
C PRO A 103 6.42 -29.95 -2.16
N PHE A 104 6.35 -28.84 -1.41
CA PHE A 104 7.42 -28.21 -0.66
C PHE A 104 7.49 -28.69 0.80
N ASP A 105 6.74 -29.74 1.19
CA ASP A 105 6.90 -30.35 2.50
C ASP A 105 8.36 -30.81 2.71
N GLY A 106 9.01 -30.32 3.76
CA GLY A 106 10.44 -30.51 4.02
C GLY A 106 11.41 -29.50 3.38
N MET A 107 10.94 -28.53 2.59
CA MET A 107 11.77 -27.43 2.07
C MET A 107 11.91 -26.29 3.07
N VAL A 108 13.04 -25.56 2.99
CA VAL A 108 13.29 -24.38 3.83
C VAL A 108 12.61 -23.16 3.20
N THR A 109 11.61 -22.61 3.88
CA THR A 109 10.81 -21.47 3.39
C THR A 109 11.33 -20.14 3.95
N LEU A 110 11.43 -19.11 3.12
CA LEU A 110 11.78 -17.74 3.51
C LEU A 110 10.58 -16.94 3.99
N GLY A 111 9.43 -17.15 3.36
CA GLY A 111 8.23 -16.37 3.63
C GLY A 111 7.09 -16.80 2.72
N LYS A 112 5.88 -16.37 3.08
CA LYS A 112 4.65 -16.60 2.31
C LYS A 112 3.81 -15.34 2.36
N LYS A 113 3.27 -14.91 1.23
CA LYS A 113 2.34 -13.79 1.14
C LYS A 113 1.21 -14.12 0.20
N VAL A 114 0.00 -13.72 0.59
CA VAL A 114 -1.22 -13.82 -0.20
C VAL A 114 -1.81 -12.43 -0.32
N CYS A 115 -2.23 -12.04 -1.52
CA CYS A 115 -3.01 -10.84 -1.74
C CYS A 115 -4.32 -11.18 -2.45
N LEU A 116 -5.40 -10.51 -2.01
CA LEU A 116 -6.66 -10.49 -2.72
C LEU A 116 -6.71 -9.20 -3.54
N TYR A 117 -7.08 -9.30 -4.81
CA TYR A 117 -7.12 -8.17 -5.71
C TYR A 117 -8.31 -8.21 -6.66
N ASN A 118 -8.70 -7.05 -7.18
CA ASN A 118 -9.78 -6.90 -8.15
C ASN A 118 -9.22 -6.86 -9.57
N ALA A 119 -9.78 -7.61 -10.52
CA ALA A 119 -9.34 -7.56 -11.93
C ALA A 119 -9.53 -6.19 -12.61
N LYS A 120 -10.26 -5.26 -11.99
CA LYS A 120 -10.48 -3.92 -12.53
C LYS A 120 -9.37 -2.92 -12.22
N SER A 121 -8.40 -3.29 -11.39
CA SER A 121 -7.28 -2.39 -11.06
C SER A 121 -5.98 -3.17 -10.89
N SER A 122 -4.87 -2.52 -11.22
CA SER A 122 -3.53 -3.07 -10.98
C SER A 122 -3.24 -3.19 -9.49
N HIS A 123 -2.50 -4.23 -9.10
CA HIS A 123 -2.09 -4.48 -7.73
C HIS A 123 -0.64 -4.96 -7.69
N GLU A 124 -0.02 -4.85 -6.52
CA GLU A 124 1.35 -5.28 -6.30
C GLU A 124 1.45 -6.18 -5.08
N LEU A 125 2.24 -7.26 -5.19
CA LEU A 125 2.57 -8.16 -4.09
C LEU A 125 4.08 -8.21 -3.93
N GLU A 126 4.56 -7.70 -2.81
CA GLU A 126 5.99 -7.71 -2.44
C GLU A 126 6.27 -8.76 -1.36
N LEU A 127 7.22 -9.66 -1.57
CA LEU A 127 7.72 -10.59 -0.55
C LEU A 127 9.20 -10.26 -0.29
N ASP A 128 9.39 -9.30 0.62
CA ASP A 128 10.70 -8.70 0.92
C ASP A 128 11.73 -9.73 1.37
N GLU A 129 11.30 -10.76 2.10
CA GLU A 129 12.19 -11.80 2.64
C GLU A 129 12.91 -12.60 1.55
N CYS A 130 12.34 -12.67 0.34
CA CYS A 130 12.97 -13.33 -0.81
C CYS A 130 13.36 -12.35 -1.93
N GLY A 131 13.12 -11.05 -1.75
CA GLY A 131 13.39 -10.02 -2.76
C GLY A 131 12.51 -10.17 -4.01
N LEU A 132 11.24 -10.48 -3.84
CA LEU A 132 10.27 -10.64 -4.92
C LEU A 132 9.27 -9.48 -4.94
N SER A 133 9.04 -8.89 -6.11
CA SER A 133 7.91 -8.00 -6.36
C SER A 133 7.11 -8.51 -7.55
N LEU A 134 5.79 -8.59 -7.38
CA LEU A 134 4.84 -9.04 -8.40
C LEU A 134 3.89 -7.89 -8.75
N SER A 135 3.91 -7.43 -9.99
CA SER A 135 2.95 -6.46 -10.49
C SER A 135 1.86 -7.17 -11.29
N LEU A 136 0.63 -7.13 -10.76
CA LEU A 136 -0.57 -7.75 -11.32
C LEU A 136 -1.34 -6.67 -12.10
N PRO A 137 -1.34 -6.68 -13.45
CA PRO A 137 -2.08 -5.68 -14.22
C PRO A 137 -3.60 -5.90 -14.17
N ASP A 138 -4.33 -4.87 -14.59
CA ASP A 138 -5.77 -4.95 -14.81
C ASP A 138 -6.11 -5.92 -15.95
N GLY A 139 -7.24 -6.61 -15.88
CA GLY A 139 -7.67 -7.54 -16.94
C GLY A 139 -6.75 -8.75 -17.11
N LEU A 140 -6.19 -9.26 -16.01
CA LEU A 140 -5.41 -10.50 -15.99
C LEU A 140 -6.18 -11.71 -16.52
N PHE A 141 -7.50 -11.69 -16.31
CA PHE A 141 -8.46 -12.67 -16.81
C PHE A 141 -9.54 -11.93 -17.62
N SER A 142 -9.82 -12.43 -18.82
CA SER A 142 -10.81 -11.89 -19.74
C SER A 142 -11.70 -13.01 -20.31
N PRO A 143 -13.02 -12.98 -20.07
CA PRO A 143 -13.77 -11.99 -19.30
C PRO A 143 -13.52 -12.12 -17.80
N ALA A 144 -13.67 -11.02 -17.06
CA ALA A 144 -13.56 -11.04 -15.61
C ALA A 144 -14.79 -11.75 -15.01
N ASP A 145 -14.62 -13.04 -14.71
CA ASP A 145 -15.69 -13.90 -14.20
C ASP A 145 -15.93 -13.75 -12.68
N SER A 146 -14.95 -13.18 -11.98
CA SER A 146 -15.00 -12.88 -10.54
C SER A 146 -14.73 -11.40 -10.25
N THR A 147 -15.26 -10.91 -9.13
CA THR A 147 -14.94 -9.59 -8.57
C THR A 147 -13.63 -9.58 -7.78
N VAL A 148 -13.19 -10.75 -7.29
CA VAL A 148 -11.99 -10.91 -6.45
C VAL A 148 -11.18 -12.09 -6.95
N TYR A 149 -9.89 -11.84 -7.14
CA TYR A 149 -8.84 -12.79 -7.51
C TYR A 149 -7.83 -12.89 -6.38
N GLU A 150 -7.07 -13.97 -6.36
CA GLU A 150 -6.03 -14.19 -5.36
C GLU A 150 -4.70 -14.38 -6.07
N ALA A 151 -3.64 -13.77 -5.55
CA ALA A 151 -2.27 -14.07 -5.93
C ALA A 151 -1.49 -14.40 -4.67
N ALA A 152 -0.61 -15.39 -4.80
CA ALA A 152 0.14 -15.89 -3.68
C ALA A 152 1.58 -16.19 -4.09
N ALA A 153 2.52 -15.84 -3.23
CA ALA A 153 3.94 -16.06 -3.41
C ALA A 153 4.53 -16.75 -2.18
N GLN A 154 5.49 -17.63 -2.43
CA GLN A 154 6.26 -18.30 -1.39
C GLN A 154 7.74 -18.34 -1.79
N GLY A 155 8.58 -17.78 -0.93
CA GLY A 155 10.03 -17.86 -1.08
C GLY A 155 10.58 -19.17 -0.50
N LEU A 156 11.50 -19.79 -1.22
CA LEU A 156 12.19 -21.02 -0.85
C LEU A 156 13.70 -20.75 -0.85
N TRP A 157 14.35 -21.03 0.28
CA TRP A 157 15.80 -20.93 0.44
C TRP A 157 16.52 -22.17 -0.09
N GLY A 158 15.89 -23.34 0.03
CA GLY A 158 16.50 -24.60 -0.35
C GLY A 158 15.51 -25.74 -0.40
N GLY A 159 15.80 -26.67 -1.29
CA GLY A 159 15.06 -27.90 -1.49
C GLY A 159 15.65 -28.72 -2.63
N ASP A 160 14.90 -29.73 -3.09
CA ASP A 160 15.36 -30.66 -4.12
C ASP A 160 15.24 -30.01 -5.50
N PHE A 161 16.22 -29.20 -5.90
CA PHE A 161 16.23 -28.44 -7.16
C PHE A 161 17.30 -28.96 -8.12
N GLU A 162 16.95 -29.15 -9.38
CA GLU A 162 17.89 -29.52 -10.46
C GLU A 162 17.94 -28.39 -11.49
N PHE A 163 19.03 -27.61 -11.47
CA PHE A 163 19.23 -26.48 -12.39
C PHE A 163 19.94 -26.91 -13.68
N PRO A 164 19.80 -26.13 -14.78
CA PRO A 164 20.53 -26.38 -16.02
C PRO A 164 22.04 -26.49 -15.78
N GLY A 165 22.68 -27.43 -16.48
CA GLY A 165 24.12 -27.69 -16.33
C GLY A 165 24.98 -26.45 -16.62
N GLY A 166 26.02 -26.24 -15.80
CA GLY A 166 26.90 -25.08 -15.94
C GLY A 166 26.31 -23.76 -15.44
N THR A 167 25.18 -23.80 -14.71
CA THR A 167 24.58 -22.61 -14.10
C THR A 167 24.69 -22.64 -12.58
N HIS A 168 24.64 -21.47 -11.95
CA HIS A 168 24.59 -21.31 -10.49
C HIS A 168 23.40 -20.45 -10.11
N LEU A 169 22.63 -20.89 -9.11
CA LEU A 169 21.54 -20.11 -8.53
C LEU A 169 22.10 -18.85 -7.85
N ILE A 170 21.55 -17.69 -8.19
CA ILE A 170 21.97 -16.38 -7.65
C ILE A 170 20.81 -15.56 -7.05
N SER A 171 19.60 -16.11 -7.01
CA SER A 171 18.44 -15.53 -6.33
C SER A 171 17.78 -16.54 -5.40
N SER A 172 16.78 -16.10 -4.64
CA SER A 172 15.82 -17.00 -4.00
C SER A 172 15.00 -17.74 -5.07
N VAL A 173 14.50 -18.94 -4.74
CA VAL A 173 13.52 -19.64 -5.57
C VAL A 173 12.13 -19.21 -5.09
N CYS A 174 11.29 -18.70 -5.98
CA CYS A 174 9.96 -18.21 -5.63
C CYS A 174 8.88 -19.04 -6.32
N TYR A 175 7.97 -19.59 -5.54
CA TYR A 175 6.72 -20.15 -6.05
C TYR A 175 5.69 -19.04 -6.16
N ILE A 176 5.12 -18.84 -7.35
CA ILE A 176 4.06 -17.88 -7.59
C ILE A 176 2.81 -18.65 -8.03
N SER A 177 1.64 -18.19 -7.61
CA SER A 177 0.36 -18.75 -8.05
C SER A 177 -0.71 -17.68 -8.06
N VAL A 178 -1.68 -17.82 -8.96
CA VAL A 178 -2.89 -16.99 -8.99
C VAL A 178 -4.13 -17.88 -9.07
N SER A 179 -5.23 -17.38 -8.52
CA SER A 179 -6.55 -18.02 -8.55
C SER A 179 -7.57 -17.12 -9.26
N PRO A 180 -8.38 -17.66 -10.18
CA PRO A 180 -8.48 -19.06 -10.56
C PRO A 180 -7.25 -19.52 -11.36
N THR A 181 -6.85 -20.79 -11.16
CA THR A 181 -5.71 -21.36 -11.89
C THR A 181 -6.12 -21.61 -13.34
N VAL A 182 -5.49 -20.88 -14.26
CA VAL A 182 -5.65 -21.05 -15.70
C VAL A 182 -4.31 -21.43 -16.35
N PRO A 183 -4.32 -22.17 -17.47
CA PRO A 183 -3.07 -22.55 -18.15
C PRO A 183 -2.25 -21.36 -18.65
N GLU A 184 -2.91 -20.30 -19.11
CA GLU A 184 -2.28 -19.08 -19.61
C GLU A 184 -3.16 -17.87 -19.26
N LEU A 185 -2.56 -16.81 -18.77
CA LEU A 185 -3.21 -15.53 -18.52
C LEU A 185 -3.40 -14.71 -19.81
N ASP A 186 -4.45 -13.91 -19.85
CA ASP A 186 -4.70 -12.99 -20.97
C ASP A 186 -3.68 -11.86 -21.03
N LYS A 187 -3.26 -11.37 -19.85
CA LYS A 187 -2.16 -10.40 -19.71
C LYS A 187 -1.05 -10.96 -18.83
N PRO A 188 0.23 -10.66 -19.16
CA PRO A 188 1.34 -11.12 -18.36
C PRO A 188 1.41 -10.41 -17.00
N VAL A 189 1.88 -11.11 -15.98
CA VAL A 189 2.31 -10.53 -14.69
C VAL A 189 3.79 -10.20 -14.78
N THR A 190 4.15 -9.02 -14.30
CA THR A 190 5.55 -8.63 -14.17
C THR A 190 6.10 -9.17 -12.86
N VAL A 191 7.19 -9.92 -12.97
CA VAL A 191 7.94 -10.50 -11.86
C VAL A 191 9.29 -9.82 -11.78
N GLU A 192 9.58 -9.21 -10.64
CA GLU A 192 10.90 -8.69 -10.32
C GLU A 192 11.52 -9.53 -9.20
N LEU A 193 12.77 -9.94 -9.42
CA LEU A 193 13.55 -10.74 -8.48
C LEU A 193 14.90 -10.12 -8.22
N VAL A 194 15.25 -9.99 -6.95
CA VAL A 194 16.58 -9.58 -6.51
C VAL A 194 17.57 -10.74 -6.69
N HIS A 195 18.78 -10.44 -7.16
CA HIS A 195 19.87 -11.38 -7.32
C HIS A 195 21.17 -10.88 -6.68
N CYS A 196 22.09 -11.79 -6.34
CA CYS A 196 23.37 -11.41 -5.74
C CYS A 196 24.52 -11.17 -6.74
N ALA A 197 24.26 -11.24 -8.05
CA ALA A 197 25.27 -10.94 -9.06
C ALA A 197 25.68 -9.46 -9.02
N HIS A 198 26.98 -9.21 -9.04
CA HIS A 198 27.53 -7.88 -9.25
C HIS A 198 27.83 -7.69 -10.74
N LEU A 199 27.03 -6.87 -11.41
CA LEU A 199 27.21 -6.53 -12.81
C LEU A 199 28.04 -5.24 -12.91
N SER A 200 29.26 -5.34 -13.43
CA SER A 200 30.13 -4.18 -13.67
C SER A 200 29.90 -3.53 -15.03
N SER A 201 29.17 -4.20 -15.93
CA SER A 201 28.77 -3.69 -17.25
C SER A 201 27.50 -4.40 -17.74
N GLU A 202 26.74 -3.75 -18.64
CA GLU A 202 25.53 -4.36 -19.23
C GLU A 202 25.80 -5.68 -19.95
N SER A 203 26.97 -5.84 -20.58
CA SER A 203 27.36 -7.09 -21.24
C SER A 203 27.41 -8.30 -20.30
N GLN A 204 27.48 -8.09 -18.98
CA GLN A 204 27.44 -9.17 -18.02
C GLN A 204 26.01 -9.70 -17.77
N SER A 205 24.98 -8.91 -18.09
CA SER A 205 23.57 -9.36 -18.03
C SER A 205 23.31 -10.56 -18.94
N GLU A 206 24.09 -10.73 -20.03
CA GLU A 206 23.99 -11.86 -20.95
C GLU A 206 24.37 -13.22 -20.34
N TYR A 207 24.97 -13.21 -19.13
CA TYR A 207 25.26 -14.43 -18.37
C TYR A 207 24.18 -14.75 -17.35
N LEU A 208 23.17 -13.90 -17.19
CA LEU A 208 22.05 -14.09 -16.28
C LEU A 208 20.83 -14.55 -17.08
N SER A 209 20.06 -15.45 -16.50
CA SER A 209 18.81 -15.91 -17.11
C SER A 209 17.84 -16.32 -16.02
N PHE A 210 16.57 -16.10 -16.30
CA PHE A 210 15.51 -16.69 -15.51
C PHE A 210 15.43 -18.18 -15.78
N VAL A 211 15.05 -18.92 -14.75
CA VAL A 211 14.73 -20.34 -14.86
C VAL A 211 13.36 -20.58 -14.27
N VAL A 212 12.66 -21.54 -14.84
CA VAL A 212 11.32 -21.95 -14.39
C VAL A 212 11.29 -23.46 -14.20
N ALA A 213 10.58 -23.93 -13.18
CA ALA A 213 10.28 -25.34 -13.00
C ALA A 213 8.77 -25.50 -12.78
N GLU A 214 8.11 -26.36 -13.56
CA GLU A 214 6.69 -26.64 -13.41
C GLU A 214 6.36 -27.37 -12.10
N VAL A 215 5.33 -26.89 -11.39
CA VAL A 215 4.82 -27.54 -10.18
C VAL A 215 3.55 -28.30 -10.55
N GLN A 216 3.64 -29.63 -10.56
CA GLN A 216 2.47 -30.46 -10.84
C GLN A 216 1.60 -30.61 -9.57
N PRO A 217 0.26 -30.53 -9.70
CA PRO A 217 -0.65 -30.77 -8.58
C PRO A 217 -0.54 -32.23 -8.12
N GLY A 218 0.00 -32.45 -6.92
CA GLY A 218 0.14 -33.77 -6.30
C GLY A 218 1.50 -33.98 -5.62
N LYS A 219 1.76 -35.19 -5.15
CA LYS A 219 3.04 -35.53 -4.53
C LYS A 219 4.14 -35.62 -5.59
N GLN A 220 4.99 -34.61 -5.64
CA GLN A 220 6.16 -34.64 -6.49
C GLN A 220 7.16 -35.70 -6.01
N CYS A 221 7.69 -36.48 -6.96
CA CYS A 221 8.67 -37.51 -6.69
C CYS A 221 9.94 -37.17 -7.49
N GLY A 222 10.94 -36.65 -6.79
CA GLY A 222 12.23 -36.21 -7.37
C GLY A 222 12.40 -34.69 -7.43
N PRO A 223 13.56 -34.22 -7.88
CA PRO A 223 13.90 -32.80 -7.88
C PRO A 223 13.01 -32.01 -8.82
N PHE A 224 12.76 -30.75 -8.49
CA PHE A 224 12.16 -29.77 -9.41
C PHE A 224 13.19 -29.45 -10.48
N LYS A 225 12.92 -29.89 -11.70
CA LYS A 225 13.76 -29.64 -12.86
C LYS A 225 13.49 -28.25 -13.40
N PHE A 226 14.50 -27.40 -13.31
CA PHE A 226 14.48 -26.06 -13.85
C PHE A 226 14.99 -26.06 -15.29
N GLU A 227 14.30 -25.29 -16.12
CA GLU A 227 14.68 -25.02 -17.50
C GLU A 227 14.95 -23.53 -17.69
N LEU A 228 15.79 -23.19 -18.66
CA LEU A 228 16.05 -21.79 -19.01
C LEU A 228 14.77 -21.16 -19.55
N LEU A 229 14.39 -20.03 -18.96
CA LEU A 229 13.25 -19.26 -19.38
C LEU A 229 13.75 -18.07 -20.23
N PRO A 230 13.51 -18.11 -21.56
CA PRO A 230 13.97 -17.04 -22.44
C PRO A 230 13.23 -15.72 -22.14
N GLY A 231 13.94 -14.61 -22.34
CA GLY A 231 13.43 -13.27 -22.09
C GLY A 231 13.88 -12.73 -20.73
N GLY A 232 13.11 -11.77 -20.23
CA GLY A 232 13.49 -10.96 -19.08
C GLY A 232 14.62 -9.98 -19.38
N SER A 233 14.89 -9.12 -18.42
CA SER A 233 15.92 -8.09 -18.49
C SER A 233 16.60 -7.95 -17.14
N PHE A 234 17.92 -7.76 -17.15
CA PHE A 234 18.70 -7.48 -15.95
C PHE A 234 19.34 -6.11 -16.10
N SER A 235 19.20 -5.29 -15.08
CA SER A 235 19.84 -3.98 -15.04
C SER A 235 21.24 -4.10 -14.47
N ALA A 236 22.22 -3.40 -15.04
CA ALA A 236 23.54 -3.29 -14.41
C ALA A 236 23.53 -2.31 -13.21
N GLU A 237 22.53 -1.43 -13.14
CA GLU A 237 22.39 -0.40 -12.11
C GLU A 237 21.61 -0.89 -10.89
N SER A 238 20.79 -1.93 -11.04
CA SER A 238 20.05 -2.57 -9.95
C SER A 238 20.40 -4.05 -9.87
N GLN A 239 20.39 -4.61 -8.66
CA GLN A 239 20.56 -6.05 -8.44
C GLN A 239 19.25 -6.80 -8.71
N THR A 240 18.51 -6.41 -9.74
CA THR A 240 17.17 -6.93 -10.04
C THR A 240 17.05 -7.39 -11.47
N GLY A 241 16.41 -8.54 -11.64
CA GLY A 241 15.92 -9.03 -12.91
C GLY A 241 14.41 -8.84 -12.99
N THR A 242 13.90 -8.48 -14.15
CA THR A 242 12.47 -8.35 -14.42
C THR A 242 12.07 -9.28 -15.57
N ILE A 243 10.94 -9.99 -15.44
CA ILE A 243 10.39 -10.85 -16.49
C ILE A 243 8.85 -10.80 -16.48
N GLU A 244 8.25 -10.97 -17.66
CA GLU A 244 6.81 -11.07 -17.83
C GLU A 244 6.38 -12.53 -17.97
N LEU A 245 5.47 -12.99 -17.10
CA LEU A 245 4.99 -14.38 -17.08
C LEU A 245 3.47 -14.45 -17.31
N LYS A 246 3.04 -15.40 -18.13
CA LYS A 246 1.62 -15.71 -18.34
C LYS A 246 1.16 -17.02 -17.68
N SER A 247 2.10 -17.82 -17.21
CA SER A 247 1.84 -19.02 -16.43
C SER A 247 2.78 -19.00 -15.22
N PHE A 248 2.31 -19.53 -14.10
CA PHE A 248 3.06 -19.45 -12.84
C PHE A 248 3.54 -20.81 -12.39
N SER A 249 4.72 -20.78 -11.79
CA SER A 249 5.35 -21.93 -11.18
C SER A 249 6.48 -21.47 -10.26
N LEU A 250 7.49 -22.31 -10.03
CA LEU A 250 8.75 -21.90 -9.43
C LEU A 250 9.56 -21.08 -10.44
N VAL A 251 10.05 -19.92 -10.01
CA VAL A 251 10.93 -19.06 -10.77
C VAL A 251 12.17 -18.69 -9.96
N ALA A 252 13.31 -18.59 -10.62
CA ALA A 252 14.57 -18.12 -10.03
C ALA A 252 15.47 -17.49 -11.10
N ILE A 253 16.61 -16.95 -10.68
CA ILE A 253 17.65 -16.42 -11.55
C ILE A 253 18.93 -17.24 -11.36
N VAL A 254 19.52 -17.64 -12.49
CA VAL A 254 20.82 -18.33 -12.52
C VAL A 254 21.85 -17.53 -13.31
N MET A 255 23.12 -17.81 -13.04
CA MET A 255 24.27 -17.31 -13.79
C MET A 255 25.01 -18.46 -14.49
N ALA A 256 25.37 -18.27 -15.76
CA ALA A 256 26.23 -19.22 -16.48
C ALA A 256 27.69 -19.14 -16.00
N VAL A 257 28.28 -20.27 -15.68
CA VAL A 257 29.66 -20.39 -15.18
C VAL A 257 30.51 -21.11 -16.22
N GLY A 258 31.16 -20.33 -17.08
CA GLY A 258 32.14 -20.82 -18.04
C GLY A 258 32.05 -20.21 -19.44
N GLY A 259 32.18 -18.88 -19.57
CA GLY A 259 32.47 -18.17 -20.84
C GLY A 259 31.47 -18.31 -22.01
N ALA A 260 30.50 -19.20 -21.91
CA ALA A 260 29.41 -19.34 -22.86
C ALA A 260 28.29 -18.40 -22.41
N SER A 261 28.04 -17.35 -23.19
CA SER A 261 26.86 -16.52 -23.02
C SER A 261 25.61 -17.37 -23.20
N ILE A 262 24.62 -17.17 -22.34
CA ILE A 262 23.27 -17.74 -22.49
C ILE A 262 22.47 -16.78 -23.36
N ALA A 263 22.94 -16.60 -24.61
CA ALA A 263 22.30 -15.69 -25.54
C ALA A 263 20.85 -16.12 -25.80
N ALA A 264 19.91 -15.23 -25.42
CA ALA A 264 18.50 -15.32 -25.74
C ALA A 264 18.30 -15.43 -27.26
N GLY A 265 17.78 -16.57 -27.72
CA GLY A 265 17.54 -16.87 -29.12
C GLY A 265 16.05 -17.02 -29.44
N LEU A 266 15.55 -16.11 -30.29
CA LEU A 266 14.35 -16.17 -31.14
C LEU A 266 12.95 -16.21 -30.49
N ALA A 267 12.17 -15.14 -30.70
CA ALA A 267 11.03 -15.18 -31.65
C ALA A 267 10.33 -13.81 -31.80
N ALA A 268 10.59 -13.10 -32.91
CA ALA A 268 9.57 -12.33 -33.60
C ALA A 268 9.26 -13.10 -34.89
N GLY A 269 8.00 -13.49 -35.06
CA GLY A 269 7.58 -14.51 -36.03
C GLY A 269 7.69 -14.11 -37.50
N LEU A 270 7.76 -15.13 -38.36
CA LEU A 270 7.07 -15.11 -39.64
C LEU A 270 6.68 -16.53 -40.06
N VAL A 271 5.39 -16.69 -40.31
CA VAL A 271 4.74 -17.82 -40.95
C VAL A 271 5.23 -17.94 -42.40
N ALA A 272 5.66 -19.13 -42.83
CA ALA A 272 5.40 -19.62 -44.19
C ALA A 272 5.83 -21.09 -44.37
N GLY A 273 4.83 -21.94 -44.61
CA GLY A 273 4.81 -22.80 -45.80
C GLY A 273 5.73 -24.03 -45.82
N ALA A 274 5.12 -25.19 -45.58
CA ALA A 274 5.61 -26.50 -46.01
C ALA A 274 6.02 -26.53 -47.49
N ALA A 275 7.10 -27.25 -47.82
CA ALA A 275 7.09 -28.29 -48.86
C ALA A 275 8.46 -29.00 -49.01
N THR A 276 8.37 -30.33 -48.89
CA THR A 276 9.09 -31.37 -49.67
C THR A 276 10.61 -31.48 -49.60
N ALA A 277 11.03 -32.53 -48.90
CA ALA A 277 12.22 -33.30 -49.22
C ALA A 277 12.11 -33.93 -50.62
N VAL A 278 13.19 -33.86 -51.40
CA VAL A 278 13.49 -34.86 -52.44
C VAL A 278 14.99 -35.10 -52.46
N ALA A 279 15.37 -36.35 -52.22
CA ALA A 279 16.71 -36.87 -52.40
C ALA A 279 16.96 -37.23 -53.87
N GLY A 280 18.22 -37.15 -54.28
CA GLY A 280 18.78 -37.97 -55.37
C GLY A 280 19.10 -37.23 -56.67
N GLY A 281 20.34 -37.40 -57.15
CA GLY A 281 20.69 -37.06 -58.53
C GLY A 281 22.17 -36.79 -58.77
N VAL A 282 22.98 -37.85 -58.81
CA VAL A 282 24.31 -37.86 -59.48
C VAL A 282 24.10 -37.67 -60.98
N VAL A 283 24.79 -36.72 -61.63
CA VAL A 283 25.44 -36.86 -62.96
C VAL A 283 26.52 -35.77 -63.09
N GLY A 284 27.74 -36.16 -63.47
CA GLY A 284 28.84 -35.25 -63.77
C GLY A 284 28.86 -34.75 -65.21
N VAL A 285 30.07 -34.36 -65.64
CA VAL A 285 30.54 -34.01 -66.99
C VAL A 285 30.66 -32.51 -67.30
N ALA A 286 31.87 -32.02 -67.00
CA ALA A 286 32.88 -31.47 -67.92
C ALA A 286 32.70 -30.10 -68.62
N ALA A 287 33.78 -29.32 -68.43
CA ALA A 287 34.52 -28.50 -69.42
C ALA A 287 33.79 -27.27 -69.98
N THR A 288 34.37 -26.12 -70.27
CA THR A 288 35.70 -25.55 -70.60
C THR A 288 35.55 -24.04 -70.32
N ALA A 289 36.55 -23.17 -70.11
CA ALA A 289 37.92 -23.06 -70.57
C ALA A 289 38.71 -22.18 -69.59
#